data_AF-A0AAD6LPM7-F1
#
_entry.id   AF-A0AAD6LPM7-F1
#
_cell.length_a   1.000
_cell.length_b   1.000
_cell.length_c   1.000
_cell.angle_alpha   90.00
_cell.angle_beta   90.00
_cell.angle_gamma   90.00
#
_symmetry.space_group_name_H-M   'P 1'
#
loop_
_entity.id
_entity.type
_entity.pdbx_description
1 polymer ?
#
loop_
_entity_poly.entity_id
_entity_poly.type
_entity_poly.pdbx_seq_one_letter_code
_entity_poly.pdbx_strand_id
1 'polypeptide(L)' 'MMRKILVAVLIVSMVASHFENVASDASDCDDACTTGCVQSNIRLLRRCDIKCGIRCGPDSEVEDHTG' A
#
# COMPACT_ATOMS: atom_id res chain seq x y z
N MET A 1 -37.03 -17.16 -3.97
CA MET A 1 -35.71 -16.71 -4.50
C MET A 1 -35.09 -15.63 -3.62
N MET A 2 -35.83 -14.58 -3.22
CA MET A 2 -35.32 -13.50 -2.37
C MET A 2 -34.67 -13.95 -1.04
N ARG A 3 -35.20 -14.97 -0.37
CA ARG A 3 -34.58 -15.51 0.86
C ARG A 3 -33.18 -16.09 0.63
N LYS A 4 -32.96 -16.74 -0.53
CA LYS A 4 -31.64 -17.28 -0.89
C LYS A 4 -30.65 -16.16 -1.23
N ILE A 5 -31.13 -15.09 -1.85
CA ILE A 5 -30.35 -13.88 -2.15
C ILE A 5 -29.94 -13.18 -0.86
N LEU A 6 -30.87 -12.98 0.08
CA LEU A 6 -30.58 -12.40 1.40
C LEU A 6 -29.49 -13.18 2.14
N VAL A 7 -29.60 -14.52 2.17
CA VAL A 7 -28.58 -15.37 2.81
C VAL A 7 -27.23 -15.22 2.12
N ALA A 8 -27.19 -15.21 0.77
CA ALA A 8 -25.94 -15.01 0.03
C ALA A 8 -25.30 -13.64 0.32
N VAL A 9 -26.11 -12.57 0.38
CA VAL A 9 -25.63 -11.22 0.70
C VAL A 9 -25.05 -11.16 2.11
N LEU A 10 -25.70 -11.78 3.09
CA LEU A 10 -25.21 -11.83 4.47
C LEU A 10 -23.87 -12.55 4.59
N ILE A 11 -23.70 -13.66 3.87
CA ILE A 11 -22.44 -14.41 3.83
C ILE A 11 -21.34 -13.56 3.21
N VAL A 12 -21.60 -12.89 2.09
CA VAL A 12 -20.63 -12.02 1.42
C VAL A 12 -20.26 -10.83 2.31
N SER A 13 -21.23 -10.20 2.99
CA SER A 13 -20.95 -9.07 3.89
C SER A 13 -20.12 -9.49 5.10
N MET A 14 -20.34 -10.71 5.63
CA MET A 14 -19.53 -11.24 6.73
C MET A 14 -18.07 -11.43 6.29
N VAL A 15 -17.84 -12.06 5.14
CA VAL A 15 -16.48 -12.21 4.58
C VAL A 15 -15.85 -10.86 4.28
N ALA A 16 -16.63 -9.91 3.73
CA ALA A 16 -16.15 -8.57 3.42
C ALA A 16 -15.70 -7.79 4.66
N SER A 17 -16.35 -8.02 5.80
CA SER A 17 -16.04 -7.37 7.08
C SER A 17 -14.72 -7.83 7.69
N HIS A 18 -14.18 -8.97 7.24
CA HIS A 18 -12.90 -9.51 7.67
C HIS A 18 -11.72 -9.06 6.81
N PHE A 19 -11.96 -8.29 5.73
CA PHE A 19 -10.86 -7.60 5.06
C PHE A 19 -10.50 -6.37 5.90
N GLU A 20 -9.58 -6.58 6.83
CA GLU A 20 -8.76 -5.48 7.32
C GLU A 20 -8.01 -4.93 6.10
N ASN A 21 -8.18 -3.65 5.80
CA ASN A 21 -7.29 -2.96 4.88
C ASN A 21 -5.89 -3.08 5.50
N VAL A 22 -5.06 -3.93 4.95
CA VAL A 22 -3.64 -3.93 5.27
C VAL A 22 -3.12 -2.61 4.73
N ALA A 23 -3.06 -1.61 5.61
CA ALA A 23 -2.37 -0.36 5.29
C ALA A 23 -0.96 -0.77 4.86
N SER A 24 -0.52 -0.29 3.71
CA SER A 24 0.85 -0.53 3.26
C SER A 24 1.77 0.02 4.34
N ASP A 25 2.52 -0.86 5.01
CA ASP A 25 3.47 -0.42 6.02
C ASP A 25 4.58 0.39 5.35
N ALA A 26 5.21 1.31 6.09
CA ALA A 26 6.31 2.13 5.57
C ALA A 26 7.46 1.27 5.00
N SER A 27 7.64 0.05 5.52
CA SER A 27 8.59 -0.94 4.99
C SER A 27 8.20 -1.45 3.59
N ASP A 28 6.91 -1.68 3.34
CA ASP A 28 6.44 -2.12 2.02
C ASP A 28 6.63 -1.01 0.97
N CYS A 29 6.47 0.25 1.38
CA CYS A 29 6.77 1.40 0.54
C CYS A 29 8.27 1.49 0.21
N ASP A 30 9.15 1.34 1.22
CA ASP A 30 10.59 1.46 1.02
C ASP A 30 11.13 0.32 0.15
N ASP A 31 10.68 -0.91 0.37
CA ASP A 31 11.04 -2.07 -0.44
C ASP A 31 10.58 -1.92 -1.90
N ALA A 32 9.34 -1.46 -2.12
CA ALA A 32 8.83 -1.20 -3.46
C ALA A 32 9.58 -0.06 -4.16
N CYS A 33 9.93 0.99 -3.42
CA CYS A 33 10.67 2.14 -3.94
C CYS A 33 12.11 1.78 -4.31
N THR A 34 12.82 1.08 -3.43
CA THR A 34 14.21 0.65 -3.63
C THR A 34 14.32 -0.41 -4.72
N THR A 35 13.31 -1.26 -4.90
CA THR A 35 13.21 -2.16 -6.06
C THR A 35 13.23 -1.38 -7.40
N GLY A 36 12.73 -0.14 -7.43
CA GLY A 36 12.82 0.75 -8.59
C GLY A 36 14.19 1.41 -8.78
N CYS A 37 15.09 1.30 -7.80
CA CYS A 37 16.41 1.96 -7.80
C CYS A 37 17.52 1.18 -8.51
N VAL A 38 17.18 0.31 -9.47
CA VAL A 38 18.17 -0.52 -10.20
C VAL A 38 19.10 0.34 -11.06
N GLN A 39 20.27 0.68 -10.51
CA GLN A 39 21.24 1.57 -11.15
C GLN A 39 22.67 1.13 -10.82
N SER A 40 23.52 1.02 -11.85
CA SER A 40 24.93 0.60 -11.69
C SER A 40 25.82 1.69 -11.09
N ASN A 41 25.39 2.95 -11.20
CA ASN A 41 26.08 4.09 -10.62
C ASN A 41 25.75 4.24 -9.12
N ILE A 42 26.73 4.01 -8.26
CA ILE A 42 26.59 4.08 -6.79
C ILE A 42 26.10 5.44 -6.29
N ARG A 43 26.46 6.54 -6.97
CA ARG A 43 26.01 7.88 -6.57
C ARG A 43 24.52 8.08 -6.84
N LEU A 44 24.00 7.49 -7.91
CA LEU A 44 22.59 7.55 -8.26
C LEU A 44 21.76 6.58 -7.42
N LEU A 45 22.30 5.39 -7.12
CA LEU A 45 21.69 4.44 -6.19
C LEU A 45 21.44 5.11 -4.83
N ARG A 46 22.48 5.70 -4.22
CA ARG A 46 22.36 6.42 -2.94
C ARG A 46 21.35 7.57 -2.98
N ARG A 47 21.23 8.28 -4.12
CA ARG A 47 20.21 9.34 -4.28
C ARG A 47 18.80 8.77 -4.32
N CYS A 48 18.65 7.59 -4.91
CA CYS A 48 17.37 6.89 -4.97
C CYS A 48 16.96 6.43 -3.58
N ASP A 49 17.88 5.85 -2.80
CA ASP A 49 17.61 5.46 -1.39
C ASP A 49 17.17 6.65 -0.53
N ILE A 50 17.84 7.81 -0.66
CA ILE A 50 17.43 9.03 0.04
C ILE A 50 16.03 9.48 -0.36
N LYS A 51 15.65 9.33 -1.64
CA LYS A 51 14.30 9.66 -2.11
C LYS A 51 13.26 8.69 -1.57
N CYS A 52 13.58 7.40 -1.46
CA CYS A 52 12.68 6.41 -0.87
C CYS A 52 12.42 6.71 0.61
N GLY A 53 13.45 7.08 1.38
CA GLY A 53 13.27 7.53 2.77
C GLY A 53 12.41 8.79 2.92
N ILE A 54 12.39 9.69 1.94
CA ILE A 54 11.50 10.87 1.94
C ILE A 54 10.07 10.48 1.52
N ARG A 55 9.94 9.60 0.53
CA ARG A 55 8.65 9.16 -0.05
C ARG A 55 7.89 8.19 0.86
N CYS A 56 8.59 7.45 1.70
CA CYS A 56 8.03 6.46 2.61
C CYS A 56 8.19 6.88 4.08
N GLY A 57 8.61 8.13 4.31
CA GLY A 57 8.77 8.70 5.64
C GLY A 57 7.41 9.04 6.28
N PRO A 58 7.42 9.43 7.56
CA PRO A 58 6.19 9.81 8.26
C PRO A 58 5.47 11.03 7.66
N ASP A 59 6.15 11.83 6.83
CA ASP A 59 5.57 12.99 6.14
C ASP A 59 4.82 12.59 4.85
N SER A 60 4.85 11.31 4.46
CA SER A 60 4.31 10.82 3.18
C SER A 60 2.82 10.48 3.23
N GLU A 61 2.23 10.32 4.42
CA GLU A 61 0.79 10.14 4.63
C GLU A 61 -0.05 11.36 4.23
N VAL A 62 0.58 12.50 3.93
CA VAL A 62 -0.12 13.76 3.62
C VAL A 62 -0.64 13.83 2.17
N GLU A 63 -0.11 13.00 1.25
CA GLU A 63 -0.51 13.06 -0.16
C GLU A 63 -1.72 12.19 -0.54
N ASP A 64 -2.13 11.22 0.29
CA ASP A 64 -3.16 10.23 -0.09
C ASP A 64 -4.62 10.65 0.26
N HIS A 65 -4.84 11.92 0.57
CA HIS A 65 -6.17 12.49 0.85
C HIS A 65 -6.65 13.53 -0.17
N THR A 66 -6.04 13.60 -1.36
CA THR A 66 -6.52 14.50 -2.42
C THR A 66 -6.66 13.80 -3.78
N GLY A 67 -7.80 13.11 -3.97
CA GLY A 67 -8.50 13.02 -5.25
C GLY A 67 -8.25 11.80 -6.11
#